data_AF-A0A7C2EPW4-F1
#
_entry.id   AF-A0A7C2EPW4-F1
#
_cell.length_a   1.000
_cell.length_b   1.000
_cell.length_c   1.000
_cell.angle_alpha   90.00
_cell.angle_beta   90.00
_cell.angle_gamma   90.00
#
_symmetry.space_group_name_H-M   'P 1'
#
loop_
_entity.id
_entity.type
_entity.pdbx_description
1 polymer ?
#
loop_
_entity_poly.entity_id
_entity_poly.type
_entity_poly.pdbx_seq_one_letter_code
_entity_poly.pdbx_strand_id
1 'polypeptide(L)'
;MANRKSSAQGGNFPLDNLTYDMITIIYEKSKGLEAYDRYLKDAQGNPEIRELFEQFREQDEECVQQLQQQLASMLSEGATGGETSRKASAGNRRS
;
A
#
# COMPACT_ATOMS: atom_id res chain seq x y z
N MET A 1 -10.27 27.92 22.86
CA MET A 1 -10.37 27.41 21.47
C MET A 1 -8.99 26.85 21.10
N ALA A 2 -8.86 25.52 21.01
CA ALA A 2 -7.58 24.86 20.82
C ALA A 2 -7.19 24.85 19.33
N ASN A 3 -6.14 25.58 18.99
CA ASN A 3 -5.54 25.62 17.67
C ASN A 3 -4.61 24.40 17.50
N ARG A 4 -5.12 23.30 16.92
CA ARG A 4 -4.29 22.13 16.62
C ARG A 4 -3.55 22.36 15.29
N LYS A 5 -2.39 23.01 15.39
CA LYS A 5 -1.34 22.92 14.37
C LYS A 5 -0.92 21.45 14.24
N SER A 6 -1.26 20.84 13.12
CA SER A 6 -0.51 19.70 12.58
C SER A 6 -0.46 19.86 11.07
N SER A 7 0.20 20.94 10.62
CA SER A 7 0.77 20.99 9.28
C SER A 7 1.90 19.95 9.25
N ALA A 8 1.54 18.69 8.99
CA ALA A 8 2.48 17.70 8.53
C ALA A 8 2.99 18.22 7.18
N GLN A 9 4.19 18.79 7.24
CA GLN A 9 4.89 19.37 6.12
C GLN A 9 5.20 18.25 5.14
N GLY A 10 4.29 18.02 4.19
CA GLY A 10 4.46 17.06 3.11
C GLY A 10 5.63 17.51 2.26
N GLY A 11 6.75 16.79 2.36
CA GLY A 11 7.72 16.79 1.27
C GLY A 11 6.97 16.39 0.01
N ASN A 12 7.15 17.16 -1.07
CA ASN A 12 6.53 16.89 -2.37
C ASN A 12 7.22 15.67 -3.00
N PHE A 13 7.02 14.50 -2.40
CA PHE A 13 7.41 13.22 -2.98
C PHE A 13 6.35 12.83 -4.02
N PRO A 14 6.76 12.22 -5.14
CA PRO A 14 5.80 11.74 -6.14
C PRO A 14 4.87 10.65 -5.61
N LEU A 15 5.23 10.00 -4.49
CA LEU A 15 4.36 9.09 -3.75
C LEU A 15 3.95 9.70 -2.41
N ASP A 16 2.68 9.53 -2.06
CA ASP A 16 2.17 9.83 -0.72
C ASP A 16 2.83 8.90 0.32
N ASN A 17 3.02 9.39 1.55
CA ASN A 17 3.62 8.61 2.64
C ASN A 17 2.88 7.28 2.85
N LEU A 18 1.55 7.29 2.73
CA LEU A 18 0.75 6.07 2.86
C LEU A 18 1.08 5.05 1.76
N THR A 19 1.27 5.51 0.52
CA THR A 19 1.63 4.64 -0.61
C THR A 19 3.03 4.04 -0.42
N TYR A 20 3.99 4.84 0.08
CA TYR A 20 5.32 4.36 0.42
C TYR A 20 5.29 3.30 1.52
N ASP A 21 4.51 3.53 2.58
CA ASP A 21 4.36 2.59 3.70
C ASP A 21 3.74 1.26 3.21
N MET A 22 2.72 1.33 2.35
CA MET A 22 2.09 0.14 1.76
C MET A 22 3.07 -0.67 0.89
N ILE A 23 3.84 -0.02 0.03
CA ILE A 23 4.86 -0.69 -0.80
C ILE A 23 5.92 -1.33 0.08
N THR A 24 6.34 -0.65 1.16
CA THR A 24 7.32 -1.16 2.10
C THR A 24 6.81 -2.43 2.80
N ILE A 25 5.55 -2.45 3.24
CA ILE A 25 4.94 -3.64 3.85
C ILE A 25 4.88 -4.80 2.84
N ILE A 26 4.43 -4.54 1.60
CA ILE A 26 4.39 -5.55 0.54
C ILE A 26 5.78 -6.14 0.29
N TYR A 27 6.81 -5.29 0.24
CA TYR A 27 8.19 -5.71 0.01
C TYR A 27 8.70 -6.63 1.13
N GLU A 28 8.57 -6.22 2.39
CA GLU A 28 9.03 -7.02 3.53
C GLU A 28 8.30 -8.37 3.61
N LYS A 29 6.98 -8.38 3.36
CA LYS A 29 6.18 -9.61 3.32
C LYS A 29 6.61 -10.54 2.18
N SER A 30 6.84 -9.99 0.99
CA SER A 30 7.29 -10.77 -0.17
C SER A 30 8.68 -11.39 0.06
N LYS A 31 9.57 -10.68 0.75
CA LYS A 31 10.87 -11.21 1.16
C LYS A 31 10.75 -12.34 2.18
N GLY A 32 9.77 -12.25 3.10
CA GLY A 32 9.39 -13.36 3.97
C GLY A 32 8.90 -14.57 3.18
N LEU A 33 8.06 -14.34 2.16
CA LEU A 33 7.56 -15.39 1.26
C LEU A 33 8.67 -16.17 0.55
N GLU A 34 9.67 -15.47 0.01
CA GLU A 34 10.84 -16.10 -0.60
C GLU A 34 11.68 -16.91 0.41
N ALA A 35 11.66 -16.51 1.68
CA ALA A 35 12.41 -17.17 2.73
C ALA A 35 11.71 -18.41 3.31
N TYR A 36 10.37 -18.53 3.21
CA TYR A 36 9.64 -19.68 3.74
C TYR A 36 10.11 -21.01 3.16
N ASP A 37 10.52 -21.08 1.89
CA ASP A 37 11.07 -22.31 1.30
C ASP A 37 12.32 -22.81 2.04
N ARG A 38 13.13 -21.89 2.58
CA ARG A 38 14.29 -22.23 3.42
C ARG A 38 13.85 -22.61 4.82
N TYR A 39 12.94 -21.85 5.42
CA TYR A 39 12.44 -22.13 6.77
C TYR A 39 11.72 -23.49 6.86
N LEU A 40 10.96 -23.86 5.84
CA LEU A 40 10.29 -25.16 5.75
C LEU A 40 11.28 -26.32 5.57
N LYS A 41 12.41 -26.09 4.89
CA LYS A 41 13.50 -27.08 4.81
C LYS A 41 14.20 -27.26 6.15
N ASP A 42 14.47 -26.17 6.86
CA ASP A 42 15.09 -26.21 8.19
C ASP A 42 14.14 -26.83 9.23
N ALA A 43 12.82 -26.67 9.06
CA ALA A 43 11.78 -27.23 9.91
C ALA A 43 11.44 -28.71 9.62
N GLN A 44 12.14 -29.40 8.71
CA GLN A 44 11.84 -30.82 8.37
C GLN A 44 11.87 -31.77 9.58
N GLY A 45 12.64 -31.45 10.62
CA GLY A 45 12.70 -32.22 11.87
C GLY A 45 11.60 -31.88 12.89
N ASN A 46 10.75 -30.90 12.62
CA ASN A 46 9.75 -30.42 13.57
C ASN A 46 8.41 -30.12 12.86
N PRO A 47 7.48 -31.10 12.83
CA PRO A 47 6.24 -30.98 12.08
C PRO A 47 5.31 -29.86 12.58
N GLU A 48 5.31 -29.58 13.88
CA GLU A 48 4.51 -28.48 14.47
C GLU A 48 5.00 -27.12 13.97
N ILE A 49 6.32 -26.91 13.94
CA ILE A 49 6.92 -25.67 13.42
C ILE A 49 6.69 -25.54 11.92
N ARG A 50 6.74 -26.66 11.19
CA ARG A 50 6.47 -26.67 9.76
C ARG A 50 5.02 -26.24 9.46
N GLU A 51 4.05 -26.77 10.19
CA GLU A 51 2.63 -26.38 10.02
C GLU A 51 2.43 -24.90 10.33
N LEU A 52 3.07 -24.37 11.37
CA LEU A 52 3.04 -22.93 11.67
C LEU A 52 3.63 -22.07 10.55
N PHE A 53 4.75 -22.48 9.95
CA PHE A 53 5.34 -21.74 8.83
C PHE A 53 4.49 -21.82 7.56
N GLU A 54 3.81 -22.94 7.30
CA GLU A 54 2.83 -23.05 6.21
C GLU A 54 1.66 -22.09 6.45
N GLN A 55 1.10 -22.04 7.66
CA GLN A 55 0.03 -21.10 8.02
C GLN A 55 0.44 -19.63 7.90
N PHE A 56 1.63 -19.26 8.38
CA PHE A 56 2.12 -17.88 8.26
C PHE A 56 2.39 -17.48 6.81
N ARG A 57 2.85 -18.42 5.99
CA ARG A 57 3.02 -18.20 4.56
C ARG A 57 1.67 -17.88 3.91
N GLU A 58 0.63 -18.67 4.16
CA GLU A 58 -0.70 -18.43 3.59
C GLU A 58 -1.24 -17.04 4.00
N GLN A 59 -1.10 -16.68 5.29
CA GLN A 59 -1.52 -15.37 5.79
C GLN A 59 -0.75 -14.21 5.15
N ASP A 60 0.56 -14.38 4.93
CA ASP A 60 1.39 -13.39 4.27
C ASP A 60 1.03 -13.25 2.78
N GLU A 61 0.71 -14.36 2.09
CA GLU A 61 0.22 -14.36 0.71
C GLU A 61 -1.11 -13.59 0.59
N GLU A 62 -2.07 -13.85 1.47
CA GLU A 62 -3.35 -13.13 1.51
C GLU A 62 -3.15 -11.63 1.79
N CYS A 63 -2.29 -11.29 2.76
CA CYS A 63 -2.00 -9.91 3.12
C CYS A 63 -1.39 -9.13 1.94
N VAL A 64 -0.43 -9.72 1.24
CA VAL A 64 0.19 -9.12 0.05
C VAL A 64 -0.84 -8.91 -1.04
N GLN A 65 -1.73 -9.87 -1.30
CA GLN A 65 -2.78 -9.72 -2.31
C GLN A 65 -3.75 -8.59 -1.99
N GLN A 66 -4.21 -8.49 -0.74
CA GLN A 66 -5.12 -7.42 -0.32
C GLN A 66 -4.47 -6.04 -0.43
N LEU A 67 -3.21 -5.92 0.02
CA LEU A 67 -2.47 -4.65 -0.09
C LEU A 67 -2.21 -4.25 -1.54
N GLN A 68 -1.90 -5.20 -2.43
CA GLN A 68 -1.74 -4.93 -3.86
C GLN A 68 -3.04 -4.41 -4.50
N GLN A 69 -4.19 -5.02 -4.19
CA GLN A 69 -5.49 -4.57 -4.70
C GLN A 69 -5.83 -3.15 -4.22
N GLN A 70 -5.55 -2.86 -2.94
CA GLN A 70 -5.79 -1.55 -2.37
C GLN A 70 -4.86 -0.49 -2.99
N LEU A 71 -3.58 -0.83 -3.17
CA LEU A 71 -2.59 0.03 -3.81
C LEU A 71 -3.00 0.36 -5.26
N ALA A 72 -3.47 -0.63 -6.01
CA ALA A 72 -3.94 -0.44 -7.38
C ALA A 72 -5.15 0.51 -7.45
N SER A 73 -6.09 0.38 -6.53
CA SER A 73 -7.25 1.28 -6.42
C SER A 73 -6.80 2.72 -6.16
N MET A 74 -5.90 2.93 -5.18
CA MET A 74 -5.39 4.27 -4.85
C MET A 74 -4.63 4.92 -6.01
N LEU A 75 -3.80 4.17 -6.73
CA LEU A 75 -3.06 4.66 -7.90
C LEU A 75 -4.00 5.04 -9.05
N SER A 76 -5.10 4.30 -9.24
CA SER A 76 -6.12 4.58 -10.25
C SER A 76 -6.94 5.84 -9.93
N GLU A 77 -7.34 6.01 -8.66
CA GLU A 77 -8.07 7.19 -8.20
C GLU A 77 -7.21 8.46 -8.23
N GLY A 78 -5.92 8.35 -7.89
CA GLY A 78 -4.97 9.47 -7.98
C GLY A 78 -4.76 9.98 -9.42
N ALA A 79 -4.95 9.13 -10.43
CA ALA A 79 -4.77 9.50 -11.84
C ALA A 79 -5.96 10.28 -12.43
N THR A 80 -7.15 10.25 -11.81
CA THR A 80 -8.39 10.83 -12.38
C THR A 80 -8.81 12.17 -11.78
N GLY A 81 -8.11 12.67 -10.75
CA GLY A 81 -8.44 13.94 -10.06
C GLY A 81 -7.98 15.24 -10.72
N GLY A 82 -7.37 15.19 -11.92
CA GLY A 82 -6.67 16.34 -12.51
C GLY A 82 -7.46 17.26 -13.47
N GLU A 83 -8.62 16.86 -13.98
CA GLU A 83 -9.16 17.47 -15.23
C GLU A 83 -10.52 18.19 -15.16
N THR A 84 -11.19 18.32 -14.01
CA THR A 84 -12.57 18.86 -14.00
C THR A 84 -12.74 20.31 -13.53
N SER A 85 -11.67 21.06 -13.19
CA SER A 85 -11.81 22.44 -12.66
C SER A 85 -11.13 23.54 -13.49
N ARG A 86 -11.22 23.49 -14.84
CA ARG A 86 -10.78 24.61 -15.71
C ARG A 86 -11.79 25.12 -16.74
N LYS A 87 -13.04 24.62 -16.78
CA LYS A 87 -14.00 25.00 -17.84
C LYS A 87 -15.32 25.62 -17.37
N ALA A 88 -15.34 26.31 -16.24
CA ALA A 88 -16.49 27.10 -15.78
C ALA A 88 -16.12 28.57 -15.46
N SER A 89 -15.51 29.29 -16.41
CA SER A 89 -15.38 30.77 -16.31
C SER A 89 -15.23 31.47 -17.67
N ALA A 90 -16.02 31.05 -18.67
CA ALA A 90 -16.07 31.74 -19.95
C ALA A 90 -17.50 31.68 -20.50
N GLY A 91 -18.38 32.56 -20.00
CA GLY A 91 -19.76 32.60 -20.47
C GLY A 91 -20.67 33.56 -19.72
N ASN A 92 -20.17 34.70 -19.24
CA ASN A 92 -21.05 35.79 -18.79
C ASN A 92 -20.40 37.13 -19.07
N ARG A 93 -20.53 37.62 -20.32
CA ARG A 93 -20.36 39.02 -20.69
C ARG A 93 -20.77 39.24 -22.14
N ARG A 94 -21.85 40.00 -22.32
CA ARG A 94 -22.30 40.86 -23.44
C ARG A 94 -23.82 40.65 -23.61
N SER A 95 -24.62 41.53 -23.02
CA SER A 95 -25.01 42.88 -23.50
C SER A 95 -26.11 42.79 -24.54
#